data_AF-A0A822ZXG3-F1
#
_entry.id   AF-A0A822ZXG3-F1
#
_cell.length_a   1.000
_cell.length_b   1.000
_cell.length_c   1.000
_cell.angle_alpha   90.00
_cell.angle_beta   90.00
_cell.angle_gamma   90.00
#
_symmetry.space_group_name_H-M   'P 1'
#
loop_
_entity.id
_entity.type
_entity.pdbx_description
1 polymer ?
#
loop_
_entity_poly.entity_id
_entity_poly.type
_entity_poly.pdbx_seq_one_letter_code
_entity_poly.pdbx_strand_id
1 'polypeptide(L)'
;MEIALKIANKIKANERFAAYIVIPMWPEGVPTSIAMQRILLWQNKTMQMMYETIYTALEETGLEKTHVPQDYLNFFCLGNREAQDVNDTSCGGNTTVANNPQARTQKSRRFMIYVHSKGMIVDDEYVILGSANINQRSMEGTRDTEIAIGAYQPSHTWARNMSSPNGQIHGYRMSLWAEHIGTIEECFKQPESLECVRRVRSLGELNWSQFASDDVTEMKSHLLKYPVEVDPKGKVNPLPGCETFPDVGGNIVGTPFAIQENLSVILPKQENLTI
;
A
#
# COMPACT_ATOMS: atom_id res chain seq x y z
N MET A 1 -4.91 13.91 1.45
CA MET A 1 -6.22 14.57 1.28
C MET A 1 -6.63 14.60 -0.19
N GLU A 2 -5.81 15.16 -1.08
CA GLU A 2 -6.12 15.28 -2.52
C GLU A 2 -6.58 14.01 -3.23
N ILE A 3 -5.96 12.84 -2.96
CA ILE A 3 -6.37 11.57 -3.58
C ILE A 3 -7.83 11.23 -3.26
N ALA A 4 -8.22 11.33 -1.97
CA ALA A 4 -9.58 11.02 -1.54
C ALA A 4 -10.60 12.05 -2.07
N LEU A 5 -10.24 13.34 -2.07
CA LEU A 5 -11.08 14.38 -2.64
C LEU A 5 -11.26 14.21 -4.15
N LYS A 6 -10.21 13.83 -4.88
CA LYS A 6 -10.29 13.52 -6.31
C LYS A 6 -11.25 12.37 -6.59
N ILE A 7 -11.15 11.29 -5.81
CA ILE A 7 -12.07 10.15 -5.89
C ILE A 7 -13.51 10.60 -5.60
N ALA A 8 -13.73 11.32 -4.49
CA ALA A 8 -15.05 11.82 -4.11
C ALA A 8 -15.66 12.70 -5.21
N ASN A 9 -14.87 13.59 -5.82
CA ASN A 9 -15.34 14.42 -6.93
C ASN A 9 -15.71 13.59 -8.16
N LYS A 10 -14.95 12.53 -8.47
CA LYS A 10 -15.26 11.60 -9.58
C LYS A 10 -16.54 10.81 -9.32
N ILE A 11 -16.76 10.35 -8.09
CA ILE A 11 -18.02 9.72 -7.66
C ILE A 11 -19.20 10.67 -7.87
N LYS A 12 -19.09 11.92 -7.41
CA LYS A 12 -20.13 12.95 -7.56
C LYS A 12 -20.42 13.29 -9.02
N ALA A 13 -19.42 13.21 -9.88
CA ALA A 13 -19.56 13.38 -11.32
C ALA A 13 -20.06 12.12 -12.06
N ASN A 14 -20.27 11.01 -11.35
CA ASN A 14 -20.56 9.69 -11.93
C ASN A 14 -19.51 9.25 -12.98
N GLU A 15 -18.25 9.57 -12.71
CA GLU A 15 -17.09 9.22 -13.55
C GLU A 15 -16.27 8.12 -12.88
N ARG A 16 -15.79 7.15 -13.66
CA ARG A 16 -14.89 6.12 -13.14
C ARG A 16 -13.52 6.68 -12.80
N PHE A 17 -13.00 6.22 -11.66
CA PHE A 17 -11.67 6.55 -11.17
C PHE A 17 -11.19 5.50 -10.17
N ALA A 18 -9.90 5.20 -10.19
CA ALA A 18 -9.28 4.26 -9.27
C ALA A 18 -7.91 4.77 -8.82
N ALA A 19 -7.55 4.47 -7.57
CA ALA A 19 -6.24 4.71 -7.00
C ALA A 19 -5.69 3.43 -6.35
N TYR A 20 -4.45 3.11 -6.70
CA TYR A 20 -3.70 1.96 -6.20
C TYR A 20 -2.50 2.49 -5.43
N ILE A 21 -2.39 2.16 -4.14
CA ILE A 21 -1.30 2.61 -3.28
C ILE A 21 -0.52 1.40 -2.81
N VAL A 22 0.75 1.31 -3.20
CA VAL A 22 1.68 0.27 -2.74
C VAL A 22 2.65 0.89 -1.74
N ILE A 23 2.67 0.38 -0.52
CA ILE A 23 3.50 0.84 0.60
C ILE A 23 4.24 -0.34 1.22
N PRO A 24 5.35 -0.13 1.96
CA PRO A 24 5.98 -1.24 2.65
C PRO A 24 5.03 -1.81 3.72
N MET A 25 5.16 -3.09 4.03
CA MET A 25 4.30 -3.73 5.06
C MET A 25 4.44 -3.00 6.40
N TRP A 26 5.67 -2.61 6.74
CA TRP A 26 5.98 -1.59 7.74
C TRP A 26 7.22 -0.81 7.27
N PRO A 27 7.40 0.46 7.68
CA PRO A 27 8.63 1.21 7.40
C PRO A 27 9.88 0.52 7.94
N GLU A 28 11.07 0.83 7.42
CA GLU A 28 12.32 0.22 7.86
C GLU A 28 12.58 0.44 9.37
N GLY A 29 12.84 -0.67 10.08
CA GLY A 29 13.10 -0.67 11.51
C GLY A 29 12.34 -1.79 12.24
N VAL A 30 12.36 -1.75 13.57
CA VAL A 30 11.69 -2.75 14.41
C VAL A 30 10.18 -2.45 14.50
N PRO A 31 9.30 -3.35 14.03
CA PRO A 31 7.84 -3.15 14.00
C PRO A 31 7.22 -2.81 15.35
N THR A 32 7.76 -3.39 16.42
CA THR A 32 7.27 -3.22 17.80
C THR A 32 7.79 -1.95 18.47
N SER A 33 8.71 -1.21 17.85
CA SER A 33 9.24 0.01 18.45
C SER A 33 8.17 1.11 18.49
N ILE A 34 8.25 1.96 19.53
CA ILE A 34 7.32 3.09 19.73
C ILE A 34 7.30 4.01 18.50
N ALA A 35 8.47 4.34 17.95
CA ALA A 35 8.59 5.21 16.79
C ALA A 35 7.87 4.61 15.57
N MET A 36 8.06 3.30 15.33
CA MET A 36 7.40 2.59 14.24
C MET A 36 5.89 2.54 14.42
N GLN A 37 5.43 2.19 15.62
CA GLN A 37 4.01 2.12 15.95
C GLN A 37 3.30 3.48 15.82
N ARG A 38 4.00 4.60 16.04
CA ARG A 38 3.48 5.95 15.79
C ARG A 38 3.36 6.27 14.30
N ILE A 39 4.31 5.83 13.47
CA ILE A 39 4.20 5.99 12.01
C ILE A 39 3.00 5.20 11.47
N LEU A 40 2.86 3.94 11.90
CA LEU A 40 1.72 3.09 11.53
C LEU A 40 0.38 3.67 11.99
N LEU A 41 0.33 4.29 13.17
CA LEU A 41 -0.87 5.00 13.65
C LEU A 41 -1.26 6.16 12.72
N TRP A 42 -0.29 6.98 12.28
CA TRP A 42 -0.57 8.07 11.35
C TRP A 42 -0.98 7.57 9.97
N GLN A 43 -0.37 6.48 9.50
CA GLN A 43 -0.77 5.82 8.28
C GLN A 43 -2.22 5.32 8.38
N ASN A 44 -2.60 4.65 9.46
CA ASN A 44 -3.96 4.19 9.70
C ASN A 44 -4.96 5.35 9.77
N LYS A 45 -4.65 6.43 10.50
CA LYS A 45 -5.50 7.64 10.52
C LYS A 45 -5.68 8.26 9.14
N THR A 46 -4.62 8.24 8.32
CA THR A 46 -4.68 8.74 6.94
C THR A 46 -5.59 7.86 6.08
N MET A 47 -5.43 6.53 6.16
CA MET A 47 -6.32 5.57 5.50
C MET A 47 -7.78 5.78 5.93
N GLN A 48 -8.04 5.91 7.23
CA GLN A 48 -9.37 6.14 7.81
C GLN A 48 -10.03 7.38 7.19
N MET A 49 -9.37 8.53 7.23
CA MET A 49 -9.88 9.77 6.64
C MET A 49 -10.17 9.62 5.14
N MET A 50 -9.29 8.95 4.40
CA MET A 50 -9.47 8.74 2.96
C MET A 50 -10.69 7.88 2.66
N TYR A 51 -10.88 6.77 3.38
CA TYR A 51 -12.02 5.88 3.17
C TYR A 51 -13.34 6.48 3.66
N GLU A 52 -13.35 7.22 4.76
CA GLU A 52 -14.53 7.99 5.21
C GLU A 52 -14.96 9.01 4.16
N THR A 53 -14.01 9.78 3.61
CA THR A 53 -14.29 10.77 2.55
C THR A 53 -14.94 10.12 1.32
N ILE A 54 -14.46 8.93 0.93
CA ILE A 54 -15.01 8.18 -0.20
C ILE A 54 -16.40 7.64 0.13
N TYR A 55 -16.60 7.08 1.33
CA TYR A 55 -17.90 6.58 1.77
C TYR A 55 -18.95 7.71 1.80
N THR A 56 -18.61 8.87 2.35
CA THR A 56 -19.51 10.04 2.35
C THR A 56 -19.93 10.41 0.93
N ALA A 57 -19.02 10.41 -0.05
CA ALA A 57 -19.38 10.68 -1.43
C ALA A 57 -20.31 9.61 -2.04
N LEU A 58 -20.14 8.34 -1.68
CA LEU A 58 -21.05 7.26 -2.10
C LEU A 58 -22.44 7.43 -1.49
N GLU A 59 -22.54 7.78 -0.21
CA GLU A 59 -23.80 8.00 0.49
C GLU A 59 -24.54 9.22 -0.06
N GLU A 60 -23.84 10.35 -0.29
CA GLU A 60 -24.42 11.57 -0.89
C GLU A 60 -24.97 11.36 -2.31
N THR A 61 -24.44 10.37 -3.04
CA THR A 61 -24.86 10.05 -4.41
C THR A 61 -25.81 8.85 -4.50
N GLY A 62 -26.13 8.20 -3.38
CA GLY A 62 -27.00 7.02 -3.33
C GLY A 62 -26.36 5.75 -3.92
N LEU A 63 -25.03 5.70 -4.00
CA LEU A 63 -24.25 4.59 -4.57
C LEU A 63 -23.72 3.60 -3.53
N GLU A 64 -23.95 3.85 -2.23
CA GLU A 64 -23.43 3.07 -1.10
C GLU A 64 -23.94 1.62 -1.04
N LYS A 65 -25.05 1.32 -1.72
CA LYS A 65 -25.59 -0.05 -1.84
C LYS A 65 -25.01 -0.83 -3.02
N THR A 66 -24.42 -0.13 -3.99
CA THR A 66 -23.93 -0.71 -5.25
C THR A 66 -22.41 -0.81 -5.28
N HIS A 67 -21.74 0.14 -4.63
CA HIS A 67 -20.29 0.26 -4.59
C HIS A 67 -19.77 0.32 -3.16
N VAL A 68 -18.55 -0.18 -2.97
CA VAL A 68 -17.80 -0.05 -1.73
C VAL A 68 -16.60 0.88 -1.93
N PRO A 69 -16.05 1.50 -0.88
CA PRO A 69 -14.89 2.38 -1.03
C PRO A 69 -13.69 1.73 -1.74
N GLN A 70 -13.50 0.42 -1.56
CA GLN A 70 -12.46 -0.36 -2.22
C GLN A 70 -12.69 -0.62 -3.73
N ASP A 71 -13.82 -0.19 -4.29
CA ASP A 71 -14.01 -0.11 -5.75
C ASP A 71 -13.31 1.15 -6.34
N TYR A 72 -12.74 2.01 -5.50
CA TYR A 72 -12.06 3.25 -5.89
C TYR A 72 -10.64 3.39 -5.31
N LEU A 73 -10.40 2.94 -4.07
CA LEU A 73 -9.12 3.09 -3.39
C LEU A 73 -8.67 1.76 -2.80
N ASN A 74 -7.45 1.31 -3.13
CA ASN A 74 -6.89 0.10 -2.56
C ASN A 74 -5.44 0.32 -2.09
N PHE A 75 -5.13 -0.20 -0.92
CA PHE A 75 -3.77 -0.24 -0.36
C PHE A 75 -3.21 -1.66 -0.43
N PHE A 76 -1.96 -1.76 -0.85
CA PHE A 76 -1.21 -3.00 -0.98
C PHE A 76 0.17 -2.85 -0.33
N CYS A 77 0.77 -3.99 0.00
CA CYS A 77 2.19 -4.09 0.28
C CYS A 77 2.80 -5.24 -0.53
N LEU A 78 4.13 -5.39 -0.47
CA LEU A 78 4.81 -6.47 -1.16
C LEU A 78 5.40 -7.47 -0.18
N GLY A 79 5.36 -8.75 -0.55
CA GLY A 79 5.98 -9.83 0.21
C GLY A 79 6.42 -10.97 -0.68
N ASN A 80 7.36 -11.76 -0.18
CA ASN A 80 7.76 -13.00 -0.83
C ASN A 80 7.72 -14.16 0.16
N ARG A 81 7.57 -15.37 -0.39
CA ARG A 81 7.66 -16.61 0.35
C ARG A 81 8.25 -17.68 -0.55
N GLU A 82 9.30 -18.34 -0.06
CA GLU A 82 10.07 -19.31 -0.85
C GLU A 82 9.98 -20.69 -0.18
N ALA A 83 9.73 -21.72 -0.97
CA ALA A 83 9.81 -23.09 -0.50
C ALA A 83 11.25 -23.45 -0.08
N GLN A 84 11.40 -24.50 0.72
CA GLN A 84 12.73 -25.00 1.06
C GLN A 84 13.32 -25.72 -0.16
N ASP A 85 14.50 -25.28 -0.60
CA ASP A 85 15.26 -25.97 -1.63
C ASP A 85 15.74 -27.34 -1.11
N VAL A 86 15.52 -28.39 -1.90
CA VAL A 86 15.91 -29.77 -1.56
C VAL A 86 17.42 -29.92 -1.36
N ASN A 87 18.21 -28.99 -1.93
CA ASN A 87 19.67 -28.99 -1.87
C ASN A 87 20.25 -28.01 -0.82
N ASP A 88 19.41 -27.28 -0.08
CA ASP A 88 19.88 -26.24 0.83
C ASP A 88 20.24 -26.85 2.21
N THR A 89 21.45 -27.42 2.29
CA THR A 89 22.03 -28.00 3.51
C THR A 89 22.43 -26.96 4.58
N SER A 90 22.07 -25.68 4.42
CA SER A 90 22.64 -24.57 5.20
C SER A 90 21.97 -24.26 6.55
N CYS A 91 20.94 -25.01 6.98
CA CYS A 91 20.24 -24.77 8.25
C CYS A 91 20.43 -25.87 9.31
N GLY A 92 21.58 -26.55 9.32
CA GLY A 92 21.93 -27.59 10.31
C GLY A 92 22.65 -27.09 11.57
N GLY A 93 22.61 -25.79 11.87
CA GLY A 93 23.32 -25.22 13.03
C GLY A 93 22.43 -25.10 14.27
N ASN A 94 22.58 -26.02 15.22
CA ASN A 94 22.12 -25.97 16.63
C ASN A 94 20.90 -25.06 16.91
N THR A 95 19.70 -25.57 16.70
CA THR A 95 18.44 -24.93 17.13
C THR A 95 18.29 -25.01 18.65
N THR A 96 18.97 -24.10 19.37
CA THR A 96 18.31 -23.55 20.56
C THR A 96 17.01 -22.91 20.06
N VAL A 97 15.87 -23.26 20.66
CA VAL A 97 14.54 -22.73 20.31
C VAL A 97 14.49 -21.26 20.70
N ALA A 98 15.19 -20.41 19.96
CA ALA A 98 15.13 -18.98 20.13
C ALA A 98 13.80 -18.52 19.52
N ASN A 99 12.82 -18.21 20.36
CA ASN A 99 11.51 -17.69 19.95
C ASN A 99 11.62 -16.19 19.57
N ASN A 100 12.59 -15.85 18.72
CA ASN A 100 12.83 -14.50 18.23
C ASN A 100 12.23 -14.33 16.81
N PRO A 101 12.01 -13.07 16.36
CA PRO A 101 11.47 -12.81 15.03
C PRO A 101 12.24 -13.47 13.89
N GLN A 102 13.58 -13.50 13.97
CA GLN A 102 14.45 -14.05 12.94
C GLN A 102 14.20 -15.55 12.73
N ALA A 103 14.12 -16.32 13.82
CA ALA A 103 13.84 -17.75 13.76
C ALA A 103 12.43 -18.04 13.22
N ARG A 104 11.43 -17.22 13.59
CA ARG A 104 10.06 -17.36 13.07
C ARG A 104 10.00 -17.10 11.57
N THR A 105 10.62 -16.02 11.09
CA THR A 105 10.74 -15.69 9.66
C THR A 105 11.50 -16.75 8.87
N GLN A 106 12.59 -17.31 9.41
CA GLN A 106 13.31 -18.41 8.78
C GLN A 106 12.45 -19.68 8.68
N LYS A 107 11.63 -19.96 9.69
CA LYS A 107 10.72 -21.11 9.71
C LYS A 107 9.55 -20.94 8.73
N SER A 108 8.91 -19.77 8.73
CA SER A 108 7.76 -19.48 7.84
C SER A 108 8.18 -19.24 6.40
N ARG A 109 9.47 -18.94 6.18
CA ARG A 109 10.10 -18.62 4.90
C ARG A 109 9.46 -17.48 4.13
N ARG A 110 8.86 -16.53 4.86
CA ARG A 110 8.20 -15.35 4.29
C ARG A 110 8.81 -14.08 4.84
N PHE A 111 8.91 -13.04 4.03
CA PHE A 111 9.23 -11.70 4.50
C PHE A 111 8.68 -10.64 3.55
N MET A 112 8.59 -9.40 4.00
CA MET A 112 8.20 -8.31 3.11
C MET A 112 9.27 -8.08 2.03
N ILE A 113 8.83 -7.72 0.83
CA ILE A 113 9.68 -7.02 -0.13
C ILE A 113 9.54 -5.54 0.22
N TYR A 114 10.64 -4.91 0.60
CA TYR A 114 10.58 -3.55 1.11
C TYR A 114 10.36 -2.53 -0.01
N VAL A 115 9.21 -1.86 0.03
CA VAL A 115 8.86 -0.81 -0.93
C VAL A 115 9.56 0.48 -0.52
N HIS A 116 10.72 0.73 -1.12
CA HIS A 116 11.47 1.98 -0.95
C HIS A 116 11.19 3.01 -2.06
N SER A 117 10.31 2.70 -3.01
CA SER A 117 9.98 3.56 -4.14
C SER A 117 9.27 4.84 -3.72
N LYS A 118 9.57 5.96 -4.40
CA LYS A 118 8.84 7.22 -4.30
C LYS A 118 8.47 7.66 -5.72
N GLY A 119 7.30 7.24 -6.15
CA GLY A 119 6.81 7.55 -7.48
C GLY A 119 5.30 7.47 -7.59
N MET A 120 4.79 8.07 -8.66
CA MET A 120 3.37 8.12 -8.97
C MET A 120 3.19 8.06 -10.48
N ILE A 121 2.28 7.23 -10.96
CA ILE A 121 1.85 7.18 -12.36
C ILE A 121 0.41 7.67 -12.41
N VAL A 122 0.12 8.59 -13.34
CA VAL A 122 -1.20 9.18 -13.51
C VAL A 122 -1.64 8.96 -14.95
N ASP A 123 -2.79 8.30 -15.09
CA ASP A 123 -3.52 8.07 -16.35
C ASP A 123 -2.69 7.43 -17.48
N ASP A 124 -1.65 6.64 -17.13
CA ASP A 124 -0.65 6.09 -18.06
C ASP A 124 0.08 7.16 -18.94
N GLU A 125 -0.08 8.45 -18.61
CA GLU A 125 0.42 9.60 -19.38
C GLU A 125 1.56 10.35 -18.67
N TYR A 126 1.48 10.46 -17.35
CA TYR A 126 2.40 11.26 -16.54
C TYR A 126 3.02 10.43 -15.43
N VAL A 127 4.30 10.64 -15.16
CA VAL A 127 5.02 9.97 -14.08
C VAL A 127 5.80 10.97 -13.25
N ILE A 128 5.78 10.77 -11.93
CA ILE A 128 6.67 11.42 -10.97
C ILE A 128 7.58 10.35 -10.38
N LEU A 129 8.88 10.59 -10.35
CA LEU A 129 9.88 9.74 -9.70
C LEU A 129 10.84 10.62 -8.90
N GLY A 130 11.21 10.21 -7.69
CA GLY A 130 12.13 11.00 -6.88
C GLY A 130 12.52 10.34 -5.56
N SER A 131 12.92 11.19 -4.61
CA SER A 131 13.29 10.79 -3.25
C SER A 131 12.21 11.07 -2.20
N ALA A 132 11.29 11.99 -2.50
CA ALA A 132 10.27 12.49 -1.56
C ALA A 132 9.22 11.44 -1.18
N ASN A 133 9.18 11.07 0.10
CA ASN A 133 8.11 10.24 0.66
C ASN A 133 6.78 11.01 0.74
N ILE A 134 5.65 10.31 0.76
CA ILE A 134 4.33 10.92 1.05
C ILE A 134 4.17 11.09 2.56
N ASN A 135 4.94 12.01 3.13
CA ASN A 135 4.84 12.43 4.53
C ASN A 135 5.28 13.90 4.69
N GLN A 136 5.00 14.49 5.84
CA GLN A 136 5.35 15.89 6.08
C GLN A 136 6.86 16.16 6.02
N ARG A 137 7.72 15.19 6.38
CA ARG A 137 9.17 15.38 6.34
C ARG A 137 9.68 15.69 4.93
N SER A 138 9.18 14.96 3.94
CA SER A 138 9.58 15.15 2.54
C SER A 138 8.77 16.24 1.82
N MET A 139 7.50 16.46 2.20
CA MET A 139 6.60 17.35 1.46
C MET A 139 6.57 18.81 1.96
N GLU A 140 7.13 19.11 3.14
CA GLU A 140 7.10 20.47 3.72
C GLU A 140 8.16 21.41 3.12
N GLY A 141 9.23 20.87 2.51
CA GLY A 141 10.31 21.63 1.88
C GLY A 141 11.29 22.33 2.84
N THR A 142 10.96 22.45 4.13
CA THR A 142 11.82 23.04 5.17
C THR A 142 12.49 22.00 6.08
N ARG A 143 12.20 20.71 5.88
CA ARG A 143 12.76 19.58 6.63
C ARG A 143 13.85 18.87 5.82
N ASP A 144 13.51 17.78 5.14
CA ASP A 144 14.47 17.08 4.30
C ASP A 144 14.54 17.73 2.92
N THR A 145 15.75 17.80 2.34
CA THR A 145 15.94 18.24 0.96
C THR A 145 15.66 17.07 0.02
N GLU A 146 14.68 17.24 -0.87
CA GLU A 146 14.23 16.20 -1.79
C GLU A 146 14.40 16.63 -3.25
N ILE A 147 14.48 15.65 -4.15
CA ILE A 147 14.47 15.89 -5.59
C ILE A 147 13.46 14.94 -6.26
N ALA A 148 12.74 15.45 -7.26
CA ALA A 148 11.84 14.65 -8.07
C ALA A 148 11.81 15.18 -9.51
N ILE A 149 11.55 14.29 -10.45
CA ILE A 149 11.26 14.62 -11.84
C ILE A 149 9.80 14.28 -12.14
N GLY A 150 9.13 15.17 -12.85
CA GLY A 150 7.84 14.94 -13.49
C GLY A 150 8.02 14.87 -14.99
N ALA A 151 7.49 13.84 -15.65
CA ALA A 151 7.66 13.64 -17.08
C ALA A 151 6.42 13.04 -17.73
N TYR A 152 6.23 13.37 -19.01
CA TYR A 152 5.23 12.79 -19.89
C TYR A 152 5.78 12.72 -21.32
N GLN A 153 5.13 11.94 -22.18
CA GLN A 153 5.49 11.85 -23.59
C GLN A 153 4.48 12.64 -24.43
N PRO A 154 4.85 13.77 -25.07
CA PRO A 154 3.90 14.63 -25.77
C PRO A 154 3.10 13.97 -26.89
N SER A 155 3.55 12.84 -27.44
CA SER A 155 2.85 12.05 -28.47
C SER A 155 2.00 10.90 -27.89
N HIS A 156 1.98 10.73 -26.57
CA HIS A 156 1.23 9.69 -25.87
C HIS A 156 0.41 10.33 -24.76
N THR A 157 -0.60 11.12 -25.15
CA THR A 157 -1.49 11.81 -24.22
C THR A 157 -2.95 11.53 -24.56
N TRP A 158 -3.83 11.56 -23.57
CA TRP A 158 -5.27 11.40 -23.75
C TRP A 158 -5.83 12.44 -24.73
N ALA A 159 -5.36 13.69 -24.61
CA ALA A 159 -5.80 14.80 -25.46
C ALA A 159 -5.46 14.61 -26.95
N ARG A 160 -4.37 13.89 -27.28
CA ARG A 160 -3.95 13.67 -28.68
C ARG A 160 -4.46 12.36 -29.26
N ASN A 161 -4.45 11.28 -28.50
CA ASN A 161 -4.67 9.95 -29.05
C ASN A 161 -6.15 9.55 -29.12
N MET A 162 -7.06 10.31 -28.48
CA MET A 162 -8.49 9.95 -28.34
C MET A 162 -8.72 8.54 -27.78
N SER A 163 -7.68 7.92 -27.23
CA SER A 163 -7.61 6.57 -26.67
C SER A 163 -6.54 6.54 -25.58
N SER A 164 -6.52 5.47 -24.78
CA SER A 164 -5.54 5.29 -23.71
C SER A 164 -4.10 5.47 -24.22
N PRO A 165 -3.27 6.27 -23.53
CA PRO A 165 -1.84 6.39 -23.82
C PRO A 165 -1.14 5.04 -23.70
N ASN A 166 -0.52 4.57 -24.79
CA ASN A 166 0.25 3.31 -24.81
C ASN A 166 1.75 3.58 -24.97
N GLY A 167 2.25 4.60 -24.26
CA GLY A 167 3.66 5.00 -24.29
C GLY A 167 4.56 4.17 -23.36
N GLN A 168 5.75 4.70 -23.09
CA GLN A 168 6.71 4.15 -22.13
C GLN A 168 6.16 4.14 -20.70
N ILE A 169 5.34 5.12 -20.32
CA ILE A 169 4.74 5.18 -18.98
C ILE A 169 3.74 4.03 -18.79
N HIS A 170 2.88 3.78 -19.77
CA HIS A 170 2.02 2.60 -19.82
C HIS A 170 2.82 1.30 -19.74
N GLY A 171 3.86 1.15 -20.57
CA GLY A 171 4.72 -0.03 -20.55
C GLY A 171 5.41 -0.25 -19.20
N TYR A 172 5.90 0.82 -18.57
CA TYR A 172 6.51 0.78 -17.25
C TYR A 172 5.51 0.33 -16.18
N ARG A 173 4.30 0.90 -16.19
CA ARG A 173 3.22 0.53 -15.28
C ARG A 173 2.80 -0.94 -15.44
N MET A 174 2.62 -1.41 -16.68
CA MET A 174 2.34 -2.82 -16.99
C MET A 174 3.48 -3.74 -16.53
N SER A 175 4.74 -3.33 -16.67
CA SER A 175 5.91 -4.10 -16.21
C SER A 175 5.94 -4.23 -14.69
N LEU A 176 5.68 -3.14 -13.95
CA LEU A 176 5.58 -3.18 -12.48
C LEU A 176 4.42 -4.08 -12.03
N TRP A 177 3.28 -4.03 -12.73
CA TRP A 177 2.16 -4.92 -12.43
C TRP A 177 2.53 -6.37 -12.70
N ALA A 178 3.23 -6.67 -13.80
CA ALA A 178 3.70 -8.02 -14.08
C ALA A 178 4.67 -8.54 -13.00
N GLU A 179 5.58 -7.71 -12.52
CA GLU A 179 6.48 -8.03 -11.41
C GLU A 179 5.71 -8.31 -10.12
N HIS A 180 4.78 -7.44 -9.75
CA HIS A 180 4.08 -7.56 -8.47
C HIS A 180 2.99 -8.62 -8.49
N ILE A 181 2.28 -8.81 -9.60
CA ILE A 181 1.13 -9.73 -9.72
C ILE A 181 1.56 -11.11 -10.25
N GLY A 182 2.71 -11.19 -10.93
CA GLY A 182 3.22 -12.43 -11.54
C GLY A 182 2.53 -12.81 -12.87
N THR A 183 1.56 -12.02 -13.33
CA THR A 183 0.85 -12.24 -14.60
C THR A 183 0.49 -10.91 -15.27
N ILE A 184 0.08 -10.99 -16.54
CA ILE A 184 -0.50 -9.88 -17.29
C ILE A 184 -1.88 -10.31 -17.77
N GLU A 185 -2.90 -9.50 -17.48
CA GLU A 185 -4.29 -9.73 -17.89
C GLU A 185 -4.81 -8.54 -18.69
N GLU A 186 -5.78 -8.77 -19.58
CA GLU A 186 -6.31 -7.74 -20.49
C GLU A 186 -6.94 -6.57 -19.72
N CYS A 187 -7.64 -6.86 -18.62
CA CYS A 187 -8.27 -5.83 -17.79
C CYS A 187 -7.24 -4.85 -17.17
N PHE A 188 -5.97 -5.25 -17.03
CA PHE A 188 -4.91 -4.37 -16.53
C PHE A 188 -4.57 -3.22 -17.49
N LYS A 189 -5.02 -3.26 -18.74
CA LYS A 189 -4.89 -2.12 -19.67
C LYS A 189 -5.87 -0.98 -19.35
N GLN A 190 -6.88 -1.23 -18.52
CA GLN A 190 -7.90 -0.26 -18.10
C GLN A 190 -7.95 -0.20 -16.56
N PRO A 191 -6.93 0.38 -15.89
CA PRO A 191 -6.80 0.37 -14.44
C PRO A 191 -7.96 1.09 -13.71
N GLU A 192 -8.68 1.98 -14.36
CA GLU A 192 -9.85 2.67 -13.80
C GLU A 192 -11.13 1.82 -13.79
N SER A 193 -11.17 0.75 -14.59
CA SER A 193 -12.33 -0.11 -14.75
C SER A 193 -12.65 -0.88 -13.46
N LEU A 194 -13.94 -1.09 -13.20
CA LEU A 194 -14.39 -1.83 -12.01
C LEU A 194 -13.89 -3.28 -12.03
N GLU A 195 -13.83 -3.88 -13.22
CA GLU A 195 -13.28 -5.22 -13.43
C GLU A 195 -11.81 -5.29 -12.98
N CYS A 196 -10.97 -4.37 -13.46
CA CYS A 196 -9.55 -4.33 -13.10
C CYS A 196 -9.36 -4.12 -11.59
N VAL A 197 -10.05 -3.13 -10.99
CA VAL A 197 -9.96 -2.86 -9.55
C VAL A 197 -10.29 -4.10 -8.72
N ARG A 198 -11.41 -4.77 -9.02
CA ARG A 198 -11.84 -5.97 -8.30
C ARG A 198 -10.89 -7.14 -8.54
N ARG A 199 -10.36 -7.28 -9.76
CA ARG A 199 -9.38 -8.32 -10.09
C ARG A 199 -8.10 -8.16 -9.29
N VAL A 200 -7.48 -6.98 -9.31
CA VAL A 200 -6.25 -6.68 -8.55
C VAL A 200 -6.48 -6.84 -7.04
N ARG A 201 -7.62 -6.38 -6.52
CA ARG A 201 -8.00 -6.58 -5.12
C ARG A 201 -8.08 -8.07 -4.75
N SER A 202 -8.78 -8.88 -5.57
CA SER A 202 -8.91 -10.32 -5.32
C SER A 202 -7.57 -11.05 -5.35
N LEU A 203 -6.67 -10.66 -6.26
CA LEU A 203 -5.31 -11.22 -6.32
C LEU A 203 -4.52 -10.88 -5.06
N GLY A 204 -4.60 -9.63 -4.59
CA GLY A 204 -3.98 -9.22 -3.33
C GLY A 204 -4.51 -9.99 -2.11
N GLU A 205 -5.80 -10.31 -2.08
CA GLU A 205 -6.43 -11.10 -1.00
C GLU A 205 -5.99 -12.56 -1.01
N LEU A 206 -5.94 -13.18 -2.19
CA LEU A 206 -5.45 -14.55 -2.38
C LEU A 206 -3.97 -14.65 -1.98
N ASN A 207 -3.15 -13.70 -2.42
CA ASN A 207 -1.73 -13.68 -2.10
C ASN A 207 -1.48 -13.41 -0.61
N TRP A 208 -2.26 -12.53 0.02
CA TRP A 208 -2.17 -12.34 1.48
C TRP A 208 -2.51 -13.63 2.23
N SER A 209 -3.55 -14.35 1.79
CA SER A 209 -3.94 -15.62 2.41
C SER A 209 -2.83 -16.67 2.31
N GLN A 210 -2.18 -16.76 1.14
CA GLN A 210 -1.00 -17.63 0.95
C GLN A 210 0.20 -17.17 1.79
N PHE A 211 0.48 -15.88 1.83
CA PHE A 211 1.58 -15.29 2.61
C PHE A 211 1.37 -15.54 4.11
N ALA A 212 0.15 -15.35 4.62
CA ALA A 212 -0.20 -15.46 6.03
C ALA A 212 -0.36 -16.91 6.52
N SER A 213 -0.59 -17.88 5.61
CA SER A 213 -0.79 -19.30 5.94
C SER A 213 0.35 -19.91 6.75
N ASP A 214 0.04 -20.89 7.60
CA ASP A 214 1.03 -21.72 8.29
C ASP A 214 1.81 -22.61 7.32
N ASP A 215 1.20 -23.02 6.21
CA ASP A 215 1.81 -23.88 5.19
C ASP A 215 2.82 -23.13 4.34
N VAL A 216 4.08 -23.60 4.33
CA VAL A 216 5.15 -23.01 3.52
C VAL A 216 4.97 -23.40 2.06
N THR A 217 4.68 -22.40 1.22
CA THR A 217 4.51 -22.56 -0.23
C THR A 217 5.25 -21.47 -0.98
N GLU A 218 5.68 -21.79 -2.19
CA GLU A 218 6.32 -20.84 -3.11
C GLU A 218 5.29 -19.79 -3.60
N MET A 219 5.64 -18.51 -3.48
CA MET A 219 4.84 -17.41 -4.01
C MET A 219 5.42 -16.91 -5.33
N LYS A 220 4.58 -16.89 -6.37
CA LYS A 220 4.94 -16.36 -7.69
C LYS A 220 4.51 -14.90 -7.90
N SER A 221 3.76 -14.37 -6.94
CA SER A 221 3.20 -13.02 -6.95
C SER A 221 3.55 -12.36 -5.63
N HIS A 222 3.88 -11.08 -5.68
CA HIS A 222 4.36 -10.31 -4.54
C HIS A 222 3.34 -9.33 -4.00
N LEU A 223 2.30 -8.99 -4.77
CA LEU A 223 1.28 -8.01 -4.39
C LEU A 223 0.36 -8.60 -3.33
N LEU A 224 0.40 -8.03 -2.13
CA LEU A 224 -0.44 -8.42 -1.00
C LEU A 224 -1.44 -7.30 -0.73
N LYS A 225 -2.69 -7.67 -0.42
CA LYS A 225 -3.61 -6.73 0.24
C LYS A 225 -2.94 -6.21 1.51
N TYR A 226 -2.90 -4.89 1.69
CA TYR A 226 -2.41 -4.35 2.96
C TYR A 226 -3.33 -4.88 4.08
N PRO A 227 -2.80 -5.37 5.23
CA PRO A 227 -3.54 -6.24 6.15
C PRO A 227 -4.56 -5.51 7.05
N VAL A 228 -5.38 -4.67 6.42
CA VAL A 228 -6.52 -3.98 7.00
C VAL A 228 -7.80 -4.39 6.28
N GLU A 229 -8.87 -4.50 7.05
CA GLU A 229 -10.23 -4.57 6.56
C GLU A 229 -10.81 -3.16 6.46
N VAL A 230 -11.60 -2.92 5.42
CA VAL A 230 -12.37 -1.69 5.26
C VAL A 230 -13.83 -2.10 5.21
N ASP A 231 -14.59 -1.69 6.22
CA ASP A 231 -16.01 -2.00 6.25
C ASP A 231 -16.77 -1.19 5.18
N PRO A 232 -18.05 -1.53 4.89
CA PRO A 232 -18.84 -0.79 3.90
C PRO A 232 -19.01 0.70 4.20
N LYS A 233 -18.76 1.16 5.43
CA LYS A 233 -18.85 2.56 5.88
C LYS A 233 -17.52 3.29 5.86
N GLY A 234 -16.46 2.64 5.35
CA GLY A 234 -15.12 3.23 5.28
C GLY A 234 -14.31 3.14 6.56
N LYS A 235 -14.75 2.35 7.56
CA LYS A 235 -13.96 2.11 8.78
C LYS A 235 -12.83 1.12 8.53
N VAL A 236 -11.63 1.52 8.91
CA VAL A 236 -10.39 0.75 8.75
C VAL A 236 -10.07 0.02 10.06
N ASN A 237 -10.10 -1.30 10.01
CA ASN A 237 -9.75 -2.18 11.13
C ASN A 237 -8.59 -3.10 10.73
N PRO A 238 -7.86 -3.70 11.68
CA PRO A 238 -6.98 -4.82 11.35
C PRO A 238 -7.78 -5.94 10.69
N LEU A 239 -7.18 -6.65 9.74
CA LEU A 239 -7.83 -7.83 9.16
C LEU A 239 -8.09 -8.87 10.28
N PRO A 240 -9.25 -9.57 10.29
CA PRO A 240 -9.55 -10.55 11.33
C PRO A 240 -8.43 -11.59 11.51
N GLY A 241 -8.01 -11.81 12.75
CA GLY A 241 -6.89 -12.70 13.09
C GLY A 241 -5.49 -12.12 12.81
N CYS A 242 -5.39 -10.90 12.26
CA CYS A 242 -4.15 -10.22 11.91
C CYS A 242 -4.04 -8.90 12.69
N GLU A 243 -3.95 -8.95 14.02
CA GLU A 243 -3.72 -7.76 14.84
C GLU A 243 -2.29 -7.23 14.70
N THR A 244 -1.34 -8.16 14.51
CA THR A 244 0.10 -7.87 14.39
C THR A 244 0.69 -8.43 13.11
N PHE A 245 1.85 -7.90 12.69
CA PHE A 245 2.54 -8.42 11.51
C PHE A 245 3.04 -9.86 11.74
N PRO A 246 2.88 -10.75 10.73
CA PRO A 246 3.33 -12.13 10.86
C PRO A 246 4.81 -12.23 11.21
N ASP A 247 5.15 -13.14 12.14
CA ASP A 247 6.51 -13.48 12.60
C ASP A 247 7.29 -12.38 13.33
N VAL A 248 6.99 -11.11 13.11
CA VAL A 248 7.74 -9.96 13.65
C VAL A 248 6.97 -9.17 14.72
N GLY A 249 5.65 -9.35 14.80
CA GLY A 249 4.80 -8.65 15.76
C GLY A 249 4.62 -7.15 15.41
N GLY A 250 4.17 -6.36 16.39
CA GLY A 250 3.83 -4.95 16.20
C GLY A 250 2.45 -4.79 15.57
N ASN A 251 1.63 -3.88 16.12
CA ASN A 251 0.24 -3.74 15.69
C ASN A 251 0.17 -3.12 14.30
N ILE A 252 -0.65 -3.71 13.42
CA ILE A 252 -0.80 -3.29 12.02
C ILE A 252 -1.36 -1.86 11.92
N VAL A 253 -2.27 -1.49 12.83
CA VAL A 253 -2.89 -0.16 12.91
C VAL A 253 -2.12 0.82 13.79
N GLY A 254 -0.94 0.43 14.27
CA GLY A 254 -0.17 1.20 15.23
C GLY A 254 -0.78 1.22 16.63
N THR A 255 -0.14 1.95 17.54
CA THR A 255 -0.61 2.11 18.93
C THR A 255 -0.49 3.55 19.40
N PRO A 256 -1.49 4.09 20.10
CA PRO A 256 -1.39 5.37 20.79
C PRO A 256 -0.66 5.18 22.13
N PHE A 257 0.66 4.95 22.14
CA PHE A 257 1.40 5.01 23.41
C PHE A 257 1.47 6.46 23.88
N ALA A 258 1.10 6.71 25.15
CA ALA A 258 1.31 8.00 25.80
C ALA A 258 2.79 8.14 26.19
N ILE A 259 3.50 9.05 25.54
CA ILE A 259 4.82 9.51 25.98
C ILE A 259 4.76 11.04 26.01
N GLN A 260 5.21 11.63 27.12
CA GLN A 260 5.45 13.07 27.24
C GLN A 260 6.19 13.57 26.00
N GLU A 261 5.70 14.66 25.42
CA GLU A 261 6.00 15.19 24.07
C GLU A 261 7.50 15.46 23.72
N ASN A 262 8.46 15.08 24.57
CA ASN A 262 9.85 15.50 24.47
C ASN A 262 10.83 14.46 23.90
N LEU A 263 10.38 13.31 23.36
CA LEU A 263 11.25 12.37 22.63
C LEU A 263 10.96 12.27 21.13
N SER A 264 10.07 13.11 20.59
CA SER A 264 10.03 13.40 19.15
C SER A 264 11.09 14.42 18.74
N VAL A 265 12.34 14.34 19.21
CA VAL A 265 13.47 15.19 18.78
C VAL A 265 13.87 14.97 17.29
N ILE A 266 13.00 14.34 16.49
CA ILE A 266 13.03 14.30 15.02
C ILE A 266 11.78 14.97 14.39
N LEU A 267 10.95 15.69 15.16
CA LEU A 267 9.84 16.51 14.65
C LEU A 267 9.67 17.79 15.51
N PRO A 268 9.64 19.00 14.94
CA PRO A 268 9.45 20.23 15.71
C PRO A 268 8.03 20.31 16.28
N LYS A 269 7.94 20.94 17.45
CA LYS A 269 6.74 21.20 18.26
C LYS A 269 5.52 21.58 17.41
N GLN A 270 4.41 20.88 17.58
CA GLN A 270 3.10 21.34 17.15
C GLN A 270 2.51 22.19 18.28
N GLU A 271 2.62 23.51 18.16
CA GLU A 271 1.61 24.39 18.73
C GLU A 271 0.37 24.32 17.83
N ASN A 272 -0.78 24.18 18.49
CA ASN A 272 -2.15 24.34 18.01
C ASN A 272 -2.29 24.79 16.55
N LEU A 273 -2.94 23.97 15.74
CA LEU A 273 -3.92 24.42 14.76
C LEU A 273 -4.80 23.26 14.34
N THR A 274 -6.04 23.35 14.80
CA THR A 274 -7.25 22.85 14.15
C THR A 274 -7.16 23.10 12.64
N ILE A 275 -7.48 22.08 11.85
CA ILE A 275 -8.11 22.24 10.53
C ILE A 275 -9.39 21.42 10.58
#